data_AF-A0A2I1I084-F1
#
_entry.id   AF-A0A2I1I084-F1
#
_cell.length_a   1.000
_cell.length_b   1.000
_cell.length_c   1.000
_cell.angle_alpha   90.00
_cell.angle_beta   90.00
_cell.angle_gamma   90.00
#
_symmetry.space_group_name_H-M   'P 1'
#
loop_
_entity.id
_entity.type
_entity.pdbx_description
1 polymer ?
#
loop_
_entity_poly.entity_id
_entity_poly.type
_entity_poly.pdbx_seq_one_letter_code
_entity_poly.pdbx_strand_id
1 'polypeptide(L)'
;MSMNATDLYADGPAAGAKAKILLIHFDGAIDAGAAGRMAIRQLLRSLHNERVATFDADTLMDYRSHRPIVTVDNWVSSPDMVMPQTVLDLVEDDMGNPILVLHGAEPDAHWESFTAAIRDICERAGVEITFSLHGVPSGVPHTRPTPVHVQATDESLLPSGSNAISNHMQFPSPLSTFMQIRMGQQGIGGLALLGAVPYYMADTGYPAASSALLTSFAKFADLSLPVGDLEQGAAQDQESIEKLVEGNPEISHTVSALEEHFDAWTGGAGAIPLPGMGQPPVTGAEEKTPKDIGDVIEAYLAQVSRAQDEEIESVQRAPRAEEVEEPAKPDTLEDVLARVEARRRGEGPGPSSPRHRA
;
A
#
# COMPACT_ATOMS: atom_id res chain seq x y z
N MET A 1 24.90 17.27 13.26
CA MET A 1 24.96 16.30 14.38
C MET A 1 24.43 14.98 13.84
N SER A 2 25.07 13.85 14.11
CA SER A 2 24.49 12.55 13.77
C SER A 2 23.28 12.35 14.67
N MET A 3 22.08 12.15 14.11
CA MET A 3 20.92 11.72 14.90
C MET A 3 21.21 10.31 15.40
N ASN A 4 21.02 10.06 16.70
CA ASN A 4 21.15 8.70 17.23
C ASN A 4 19.85 7.93 16.98
N ALA A 5 19.96 6.62 16.85
CA ALA A 5 18.84 5.75 16.50
C ALA A 5 17.67 5.84 17.50
N THR A 6 17.97 6.05 18.78
CA THR A 6 16.99 6.25 19.87
C THR A 6 16.27 7.59 19.84
N ASP A 7 16.75 8.56 19.07
CA ASP A 7 16.10 9.88 18.98
C ASP A 7 14.95 9.90 17.95
N LEU A 8 14.81 8.82 17.15
CA LEU A 8 13.87 8.76 16.01
C LEU A 8 12.51 8.14 16.36
N TYR A 9 12.33 7.59 17.56
CA TYR A 9 11.08 6.95 17.95
C TYR A 9 10.84 7.01 19.46
N ALA A 10 9.57 6.91 19.83
CA ALA A 10 9.12 6.69 21.19
C ALA A 10 8.68 5.23 21.37
N ASP A 11 9.07 4.64 22.49
CA ASP A 11 8.64 3.30 22.90
C ASP A 11 7.12 3.25 23.15
N GLY A 12 6.49 2.16 22.70
CA GLY A 12 5.11 1.81 23.01
C GLY A 12 5.00 0.79 24.14
N PRO A 13 3.77 0.36 24.49
CA PRO A 13 3.51 -0.62 25.54
C PRO A 13 4.23 -1.97 25.34
N ALA A 14 4.39 -2.41 24.09
CA ALA A 14 5.06 -3.66 23.74
C ALA A 14 6.57 -3.49 23.46
N ALA A 15 7.18 -2.39 23.91
CA ALA A 15 8.62 -2.18 23.75
C ALA A 15 9.43 -3.34 24.36
N GLY A 16 10.37 -3.89 23.58
CA GLY A 16 11.15 -5.08 23.98
C GLY A 16 10.50 -6.42 23.62
N ALA A 17 9.37 -6.41 22.89
CA ALA A 17 8.78 -7.61 22.30
C ALA A 17 9.79 -8.45 21.51
N LYS A 18 9.53 -9.77 21.46
CA LYS A 18 10.36 -10.73 20.75
C LYS A 18 9.59 -11.30 19.57
N ALA A 19 10.19 -11.25 18.39
CA ALA A 19 9.66 -11.87 17.19
C ALA A 19 10.81 -12.22 16.25
N LYS A 20 10.70 -13.35 15.56
CA LYS A 20 11.70 -13.77 14.55
C LYS A 20 11.49 -13.10 13.20
N ILE A 21 10.29 -12.58 12.96
CA ILE A 21 9.87 -12.04 11.67
C ILE A 21 9.56 -10.55 11.83
N LEU A 22 10.09 -9.76 10.90
CA LEU A 22 9.66 -8.40 10.64
C LEU A 22 8.94 -8.34 9.29
N LEU A 23 7.65 -8.00 9.28
CA LEU A 23 6.88 -7.67 8.09
C LEU A 23 6.90 -6.15 7.87
N ILE A 24 7.18 -5.72 6.64
CA ILE A 24 7.34 -4.30 6.28
C ILE A 24 6.38 -3.96 5.15
N HIS A 25 5.59 -2.91 5.33
CA HIS A 25 4.84 -2.31 4.23
C HIS A 25 4.56 -0.84 4.55
N PHE A 26 4.83 0.06 3.61
CA PHE A 26 4.56 1.48 3.77
C PHE A 26 3.53 1.96 2.74
N ASP A 27 2.65 2.87 3.18
CA ASP A 27 1.83 3.71 2.31
C ASP A 27 2.76 4.70 1.60
N GLY A 28 3.24 4.33 0.41
CA GLY A 28 4.31 5.04 -0.29
C GLY A 28 4.47 4.67 -1.77
N ALA A 29 5.71 4.46 -2.21
CA ALA A 29 6.12 4.49 -3.62
C ALA A 29 5.39 3.51 -4.57
N ILE A 30 5.18 2.25 -4.16
CA ILE A 30 4.61 1.20 -5.03
C ILE A 30 3.68 0.30 -4.21
N ASP A 31 2.37 0.40 -4.48
CA ASP A 31 1.37 -0.55 -3.99
C ASP A 31 0.12 -0.59 -4.90
N ALA A 32 0.27 -1.15 -6.09
CA ALA A 32 -0.85 -1.32 -7.02
C ALA A 32 -1.97 -2.14 -6.38
N GLY A 33 -3.22 -1.80 -6.66
CA GLY A 33 -4.35 -2.51 -6.07
C GLY A 33 -4.55 -2.22 -4.58
N ALA A 34 -3.77 -1.30 -3.99
CA ALA A 34 -3.60 -1.16 -2.53
C ALA A 34 -3.30 -2.50 -1.83
N ALA A 35 -2.59 -3.41 -2.52
CA ALA A 35 -2.51 -4.82 -2.15
C ALA A 35 -1.81 -5.04 -0.79
N GLY A 36 -0.65 -4.43 -0.59
CA GLY A 36 0.06 -4.45 0.67
C GLY A 36 -0.71 -3.72 1.77
N ARG A 37 -1.30 -2.57 1.45
CA ARG A 37 -2.04 -1.74 2.41
C ARG A 37 -3.26 -2.47 2.97
N MET A 38 -4.02 -3.12 2.10
CA MET A 38 -5.18 -3.92 2.49
C MET A 38 -4.78 -5.18 3.26
N ALA A 39 -3.65 -5.82 2.90
CA ALA A 39 -3.09 -6.92 3.66
C ALA A 39 -2.73 -6.51 5.10
N ILE A 40 -1.99 -5.42 5.30
CA ILE A 40 -1.67 -4.91 6.63
C ILE A 40 -2.94 -4.53 7.40
N ARG A 41 -3.88 -3.84 6.77
CA ARG A 41 -5.16 -3.48 7.39
C ARG A 41 -5.92 -4.71 7.87
N GLN A 42 -5.92 -5.79 7.09
CA GLN A 42 -6.56 -7.05 7.47
C GLN A 42 -5.91 -7.63 8.73
N LEU A 43 -4.57 -7.69 8.78
CA LEU A 43 -3.85 -8.18 9.96
C LEU A 43 -4.19 -7.35 11.21
N LEU A 44 -4.09 -6.03 11.13
CA LEU A 44 -4.30 -5.14 12.28
C LEU A 44 -5.76 -5.10 12.75
N ARG A 45 -6.72 -5.37 11.86
CA ARG A 45 -8.15 -5.41 12.20
C ARG A 45 -8.56 -6.75 12.82
N SER A 46 -7.98 -7.84 12.35
CA SER A 46 -8.43 -9.19 12.67
C SER A 46 -7.62 -9.87 13.78
N LEU A 47 -6.39 -9.43 14.03
CA LEU A 47 -5.47 -10.03 14.99
C LEU A 47 -5.20 -9.13 16.19
N HIS A 48 -4.82 -9.73 17.31
CA HIS A 48 -4.33 -8.98 18.45
C HIS A 48 -3.04 -8.26 18.07
N ASN A 49 -2.98 -6.97 18.39
CA ASN A 49 -1.81 -6.15 18.13
C ASN A 49 -1.58 -5.12 19.24
N GLU A 50 -0.30 -4.81 19.49
CA GLU A 50 0.13 -3.83 20.48
C GLU A 50 1.35 -3.04 19.99
N ARG A 51 1.34 -1.72 20.24
CA ARG A 51 2.38 -0.79 19.77
C ARG A 51 3.74 -1.07 20.41
N VAL A 52 4.76 -1.29 19.59
CA VAL A 52 6.17 -1.42 20.01
C VAL A 52 6.89 -0.09 19.94
N ALA A 53 6.74 0.65 18.83
CA ALA A 53 7.39 1.95 18.66
C ALA A 53 6.60 2.87 17.72
N THR A 54 6.62 4.18 18.00
CA THR A 54 6.06 5.22 17.12
C THR A 54 7.20 6.14 16.68
N PHE A 55 7.40 6.29 15.38
CA PHE A 55 8.50 7.08 14.83
C PHE A 55 8.11 8.56 14.70
N ASP A 56 9.11 9.44 14.85
CA ASP A 56 8.90 10.89 14.80
C ASP A 56 8.63 11.37 13.36
N ALA A 57 7.37 11.70 13.09
CA ALA A 57 6.93 12.19 11.79
C ALA A 57 7.52 13.56 11.43
N ASP A 58 7.81 14.44 12.41
CA ASP A 58 8.36 15.77 12.13
C ASP A 58 9.80 15.69 11.59
N THR A 59 10.55 14.69 12.05
CA THR A 59 11.89 14.41 11.56
C THR A 59 11.87 13.64 10.23
N LEU A 60 10.91 12.73 10.03
CA LEU A 60 10.97 11.74 8.95
C LEU A 60 10.12 12.07 7.72
N MET A 61 9.10 12.92 7.84
CA MET A 61 8.10 13.13 6.78
C MET A 61 8.08 14.54 6.22
N ASP A 62 7.85 14.65 4.91
CA ASP A 62 7.42 15.88 4.26
C ASP A 62 5.88 15.96 4.33
N TYR A 63 5.38 16.81 5.22
CA TYR A 63 3.93 17.05 5.37
C TYR A 63 3.26 17.63 4.12
N ARG A 64 4.00 18.09 3.10
CA ARG A 64 3.41 18.47 1.80
C ARG A 64 3.05 17.24 0.97
N SER A 65 3.83 16.18 1.09
CA SER A 65 3.58 14.87 0.47
C SER A 65 2.56 14.07 1.29
N HIS A 66 2.72 14.07 2.62
CA HIS A 66 1.85 13.36 3.56
C HIS A 66 1.04 14.34 4.41
N ARG A 67 0.04 14.99 3.80
CA ARG A 67 -0.76 15.99 4.52
C ARG A 67 -1.54 15.37 5.69
N PRO A 68 -1.47 15.94 6.90
CA PRO A 68 -2.34 15.55 8.00
C PRO A 68 -3.81 15.67 7.61
N ILE A 69 -4.62 14.71 8.06
CA ILE A 69 -6.05 14.65 7.74
C ILE A 69 -6.83 15.32 8.87
N VAL A 70 -7.64 16.31 8.51
CA VAL A 70 -8.55 17.01 9.44
C VAL A 70 -9.97 16.52 9.22
N THR A 71 -10.59 15.99 10.28
CA THR A 71 -12.03 15.72 10.29
C THR A 71 -12.79 17.00 10.63
N VAL A 72 -13.83 17.32 9.87
CA VAL A 72 -14.70 18.48 10.12
C VAL A 72 -16.12 17.98 10.33
N ASP A 73 -16.64 18.19 11.54
CA ASP A 73 -18.02 17.85 11.90
C ASP A 73 -18.81 19.13 12.15
N ASN A 74 -19.95 19.28 11.48
CA ASN A 74 -20.82 20.46 11.59
C ASN A 74 -20.05 21.78 11.41
N TRP A 75 -19.14 21.83 10.42
CA TRP A 75 -18.27 22.98 10.14
C TRP A 75 -17.26 23.32 11.26
N VAL A 76 -17.04 22.41 12.19
CA VAL A 76 -16.04 22.53 13.26
C VAL A 76 -14.98 21.45 13.06
N SER A 77 -13.72 21.86 12.91
CA SER A 77 -12.61 20.91 12.87
C SER A 77 -12.49 20.17 14.20
N SER A 78 -12.37 18.85 14.13
CA SER A 78 -11.96 18.01 15.25
C SER A 78 -10.56 18.44 15.72
N PRO A 79 -10.29 18.45 17.04
CA PRO A 79 -8.93 18.63 17.55
C PRO A 79 -8.04 17.41 17.25
N ASP A 80 -8.64 16.25 16.97
CA ASP A 80 -7.94 14.98 16.73
C ASP A 80 -7.55 14.86 15.26
N MET A 81 -6.60 15.70 14.85
CA MET A 81 -5.99 15.63 13.52
C MET A 81 -5.17 14.36 13.38
N VAL A 82 -5.38 13.62 12.28
CA VAL A 82 -4.63 12.39 12.01
C VAL A 82 -3.32 12.77 11.34
N MET A 83 -2.23 12.67 12.09
CA MET A 83 -0.88 12.85 11.58
C MET A 83 -0.46 11.64 10.73
N PRO A 84 0.32 11.82 9.66
CA PRO A 84 0.98 10.69 9.04
C PRO A 84 1.99 10.11 10.03
N GLN A 85 2.03 8.79 10.15
CA GLN A 85 2.88 8.11 11.12
C GLN A 85 3.46 6.86 10.51
N THR A 86 4.71 6.56 10.89
CA THR A 86 5.31 5.24 10.75
C THR A 86 5.36 4.60 12.13
N VAL A 87 4.93 3.35 12.23
CA VAL A 87 4.80 2.65 13.52
C VAL A 87 5.25 1.21 13.39
N LEU A 88 5.69 0.66 14.51
CA LEU A 88 6.02 -0.75 14.65
C LEU A 88 5.05 -1.36 15.67
N ASP A 89 4.27 -2.33 15.25
CA ASP A 89 3.33 -3.07 16.10
C ASP A 89 3.79 -4.53 16.24
N LEU A 90 3.59 -5.10 17.43
CA LEU A 90 3.61 -6.55 17.63
C LEU A 90 2.24 -7.07 17.22
N VAL A 91 2.19 -8.07 16.36
CA VAL A 91 0.98 -8.76 15.92
C VAL A 91 1.14 -10.25 16.21
N GLU A 92 0.10 -10.88 16.76
CA GLU A 92 0.08 -12.32 17.00
C GLU A 92 -0.84 -12.98 15.98
N ASP A 93 -0.37 -14.04 15.32
CA ASP A 93 -1.21 -14.85 14.43
C ASP A 93 -2.28 -15.64 15.22
N ASP A 94 -3.16 -16.37 14.53
CA ASP A 94 -4.24 -17.14 15.20
C ASP A 94 -3.73 -18.23 16.17
N MET A 95 -2.44 -18.59 16.08
CA MET A 95 -1.77 -19.55 16.93
C MET A 95 -0.89 -18.90 18.01
N GLY A 96 -0.84 -17.56 18.08
CA GLY A 96 -0.04 -16.80 19.03
C GLY A 96 1.43 -16.62 18.61
N ASN A 97 1.78 -16.86 17.34
CA ASN A 97 3.13 -16.62 16.84
C ASN A 97 3.36 -15.11 16.67
N PRO A 98 4.41 -14.53 17.29
CA PRO A 98 4.65 -13.09 17.23
C PRO A 98 5.31 -12.66 15.93
N ILE A 99 4.80 -11.57 15.36
CA ILE A 99 5.29 -10.92 14.15
C ILE A 99 5.45 -9.43 14.48
N LEU A 100 6.63 -8.86 14.20
CA LEU A 100 6.76 -7.41 14.18
C LEU A 100 6.25 -6.90 12.83
N VAL A 101 5.36 -5.90 12.84
CA VAL A 101 4.80 -5.30 11.64
C VAL A 101 5.15 -3.82 11.62
N LEU A 102 6.04 -3.43 10.70
CA LEU A 102 6.43 -2.05 10.44
C LEU A 102 5.57 -1.48 9.33
N HIS A 103 4.75 -0.49 9.66
CA HIS A 103 3.76 0.04 8.73
C HIS A 103 3.43 1.53 8.93
N GLY A 104 2.59 2.05 8.05
CA GLY A 104 2.17 3.45 8.02
C GLY A 104 2.75 4.20 6.82
N ALA A 105 2.81 5.53 6.90
CA ALA A 105 3.38 6.34 5.82
C ALA A 105 4.89 6.06 5.65
N GLU A 106 5.36 6.04 4.42
CA GLU A 106 6.77 5.87 4.09
C GLU A 106 7.57 7.14 4.52
N PRO A 107 8.63 7.02 5.33
CA PRO A 107 9.54 8.14 5.59
C PRO A 107 10.09 8.77 4.29
N ASP A 108 10.06 10.10 4.18
CA ASP A 108 10.63 10.85 3.06
C ASP A 108 12.13 11.13 3.23
N ALA A 109 12.62 11.15 4.48
CA ALA A 109 13.97 11.57 4.82
C ALA A 109 14.68 10.58 5.75
N HIS A 110 16.00 10.74 5.87
CA HIS A 110 16.84 10.03 6.84
C HIS A 110 16.80 8.50 6.77
N TRP A 111 16.62 7.91 5.58
CA TRP A 111 16.50 6.46 5.38
C TRP A 111 17.63 5.63 6.02
N GLU A 112 18.89 6.07 5.95
CA GLU A 112 20.00 5.36 6.59
C GLU A 112 19.85 5.33 8.13
N SER A 113 19.50 6.47 8.74
CA SER A 113 19.30 6.57 10.20
C SER A 113 18.06 5.79 10.66
N PHE A 114 16.97 5.88 9.91
CA PHE A 114 15.75 5.12 10.16
C PHE A 114 16.00 3.61 10.07
N THR A 115 16.70 3.17 9.02
CA THR A 115 17.09 1.76 8.85
C THR A 115 17.97 1.28 10.00
N ALA A 116 18.91 2.11 10.47
CA ALA A 116 19.74 1.78 11.62
C ALA A 116 18.90 1.63 12.91
N ALA A 117 17.92 2.51 13.14
CA ALA A 117 17.01 2.39 14.28
C ALA A 117 16.16 1.12 14.23
N ILE A 118 15.62 0.77 13.06
CA ILE A 118 14.87 -0.48 12.88
C ILE A 118 15.76 -1.69 13.11
N ARG A 119 17.00 -1.69 12.58
CA ARG A 119 17.96 -2.78 12.80
C ARG A 119 18.25 -2.96 14.29
N ASP A 120 18.51 -1.88 15.03
CA ASP A 120 18.79 -1.94 16.46
C ASP A 120 17.58 -2.46 17.27
N ILE A 121 16.35 -2.18 16.82
CA ILE A 121 15.13 -2.82 17.38
C ILE A 121 15.11 -4.31 17.03
N CYS A 122 15.37 -4.68 15.78
CA CYS A 122 15.37 -6.06 15.28
C CYS A 122 16.38 -6.95 16.00
N GLU A 123 17.62 -6.48 16.19
CA GLU A 123 18.66 -7.20 16.93
C GLU A 123 18.23 -7.48 18.38
N ARG A 124 17.63 -6.49 19.04
CA ARG A 124 17.10 -6.67 20.41
C ARG A 124 15.87 -7.57 20.42
N ALA A 125 15.00 -7.53 19.42
CA ALA A 125 13.81 -8.36 19.32
C ALA A 125 14.12 -9.82 18.93
N GLY A 126 15.31 -10.08 18.37
CA GLY A 126 15.69 -11.40 17.87
C GLY A 126 15.10 -11.72 16.49
N VAL A 127 14.93 -10.70 15.64
CA VAL A 127 14.48 -10.87 14.26
C VAL A 127 15.57 -11.59 13.47
N GLU A 128 15.15 -12.64 12.77
CA GLU A 128 16.01 -13.49 11.93
C GLU A 128 15.78 -13.22 10.43
N ILE A 129 14.58 -12.75 10.06
CA ILE A 129 14.20 -12.54 8.66
C ILE A 129 13.18 -11.40 8.50
N THR A 130 13.26 -10.72 7.35
CA THR A 130 12.31 -9.67 6.96
C THR A 130 11.45 -10.08 5.78
N PHE A 131 10.20 -9.62 5.75
CA PHE A 131 9.29 -9.75 4.62
C PHE A 131 8.75 -8.37 4.23
N SER A 132 8.49 -8.15 2.94
CA SER A 132 7.76 -6.97 2.47
C SER A 132 6.67 -7.35 1.47
N LEU A 133 5.58 -6.59 1.45
CA LEU A 133 4.40 -6.83 0.61
C LEU A 133 4.15 -5.64 -0.31
N HIS A 134 4.05 -5.91 -1.62
CA HIS A 134 3.79 -4.89 -2.64
C HIS A 134 2.86 -5.40 -3.73
N GLY A 135 1.92 -4.58 -4.18
CA GLY A 135 1.28 -4.77 -5.47
C GLY A 135 2.07 -4.13 -6.61
N VAL A 136 2.20 -4.83 -7.74
CA VAL A 136 2.91 -4.34 -8.94
C VAL A 136 1.99 -4.40 -10.16
N PRO A 137 1.77 -3.28 -10.90
CA PRO A 137 0.98 -3.29 -12.13
C PRO A 137 1.60 -4.23 -13.17
N SER A 138 0.80 -5.13 -13.71
CA SER A 138 1.26 -6.25 -14.52
C SER A 138 0.26 -6.55 -15.65
N GLY A 139 0.77 -7.11 -16.75
CA GLY A 139 -0.02 -7.62 -17.87
C GLY A 139 -0.68 -8.96 -17.56
N VAL A 140 -1.51 -9.01 -16.51
CA VAL A 140 -2.23 -10.22 -16.08
C VAL A 140 -3.73 -9.98 -16.09
N PRO A 141 -4.55 -11.00 -16.37
CA PRO A 141 -6.00 -10.89 -16.31
C PRO A 141 -6.50 -11.02 -14.86
N HIS A 142 -7.58 -10.33 -14.51
CA HIS A 142 -8.24 -10.48 -13.21
C HIS A 142 -8.98 -11.83 -13.07
N THR A 143 -9.23 -12.54 -14.17
CA THR A 143 -9.93 -13.83 -14.26
C THR A 143 -9.05 -15.05 -13.98
N ARG A 144 -7.80 -14.84 -13.54
CA ARG A 144 -6.86 -15.90 -13.16
C ARG A 144 -6.32 -15.64 -11.76
N PRO A 145 -5.83 -16.68 -11.04
CA PRO A 145 -5.22 -16.49 -9.73
C PRO A 145 -4.07 -15.48 -9.78
N THR A 146 -4.03 -14.56 -8.81
CA THR A 146 -2.98 -13.52 -8.74
C THR A 146 -1.59 -14.16 -8.54
N PRO A 147 -0.65 -13.98 -9.49
CA PRO A 147 0.73 -14.40 -9.30
C PRO A 147 1.40 -13.60 -8.19
N VAL A 148 2.25 -14.27 -7.41
CA VAL A 148 3.13 -13.63 -6.43
C VAL A 148 4.57 -13.93 -6.81
N HIS A 149 5.31 -12.89 -7.20
CA HIS A 149 6.74 -12.98 -7.43
C HIS A 149 7.50 -12.81 -6.11
N VAL A 150 8.68 -13.41 -6.06
CA VAL A 150 9.54 -13.35 -4.88
C VAL A 150 10.87 -12.77 -5.31
N GLN A 151 11.24 -11.67 -4.67
CA GLN A 151 12.58 -11.11 -4.73
C GLN A 151 13.24 -11.35 -3.37
N ALA A 152 14.53 -11.70 -3.36
CA ALA A 152 15.27 -11.95 -2.12
C ALA A 152 16.56 -11.14 -2.07
N THR A 153 17.03 -10.86 -0.86
CA THR A 153 18.35 -10.26 -0.63
C THR A 153 19.49 -11.26 -0.80
N ASP A 154 19.19 -12.56 -0.73
CA ASP A 154 20.14 -13.66 -0.88
C ASP A 154 19.48 -14.80 -1.67
N GLU A 155 20.24 -15.43 -2.57
CA GLU A 155 19.75 -16.51 -3.43
C GLU A 155 19.24 -17.72 -2.64
N SER A 156 19.85 -18.00 -1.47
CA SER A 156 19.46 -19.13 -0.62
C SER A 156 18.06 -19.02 -0.02
N LEU A 157 17.46 -17.82 -0.04
CA LEU A 157 16.09 -17.59 0.43
C LEU A 157 15.04 -17.84 -0.67
N LEU A 158 15.46 -17.98 -1.93
CA LEU A 158 14.52 -18.21 -3.03
C LEU A 158 14.00 -19.66 -3.01
N PRO A 159 12.72 -19.89 -3.39
CA PRO A 159 12.20 -21.23 -3.59
C PRO A 159 13.03 -22.04 -4.59
N SER A 160 13.12 -23.36 -4.36
CA SER A 160 13.78 -24.26 -5.30
C SER A 160 13.11 -24.19 -6.68
N GLY A 161 13.91 -23.91 -7.72
CA GLY A 161 13.43 -23.77 -9.10
C GLY A 161 13.15 -22.33 -9.54
N SER A 162 13.33 -21.33 -8.67
CA SER A 162 13.17 -19.90 -9.02
C SER A 162 14.28 -19.35 -9.94
N ASN A 163 15.38 -20.08 -10.12
CA ASN A 163 16.57 -19.65 -10.88
C ASN A 163 16.37 -19.60 -12.41
N ALA A 164 15.16 -19.87 -12.91
CA ALA A 164 14.91 -20.05 -14.35
C ALA A 164 14.75 -18.73 -15.14
N ILE A 165 14.60 -17.58 -14.48
CA ILE A 165 14.32 -16.32 -15.18
C ILE A 165 15.44 -15.32 -14.89
N SER A 166 16.48 -15.37 -15.74
CA SER A 166 17.54 -14.36 -15.76
C SER A 166 17.05 -13.11 -16.50
N ASN A 167 16.31 -12.25 -15.81
CA ASN A 167 15.96 -10.92 -16.32
C ASN A 167 16.63 -9.85 -15.44
N HIS A 168 17.60 -9.14 -16.02
CA HIS A 168 18.21 -7.97 -15.39
C HIS A 168 17.19 -6.83 -15.37
N MET A 169 16.78 -6.38 -14.17
CA MET A 169 15.80 -5.32 -13.98
C MET A 169 16.39 -4.20 -13.13
N GLN A 170 16.00 -2.96 -13.44
CA GLN A 170 16.30 -1.79 -12.61
C GLN A 170 15.01 -1.02 -12.40
N PHE A 171 14.79 -0.56 -11.17
CA PHE A 171 13.64 0.25 -10.78
C PHE A 171 14.00 1.08 -9.55
N PRO A 172 13.34 2.23 -9.32
CA PRO A 172 13.45 2.97 -8.08
C PRO A 172 13.07 2.08 -6.90
N SER A 173 13.95 1.97 -5.92
CA SER A 173 13.70 1.15 -4.74
C SER A 173 12.67 1.84 -3.84
N PRO A 174 11.65 1.11 -3.34
CA PRO A 174 10.94 1.55 -2.14
C PRO A 174 11.88 1.45 -0.93
N LEU A 175 11.53 2.12 0.16
CA LEU A 175 12.26 2.08 1.43
C LEU A 175 12.31 0.66 2.00
N SER A 176 11.24 -0.13 1.87
CA SER A 176 11.22 -1.52 2.32
C SER A 176 12.39 -2.31 1.72
N THR A 177 12.56 -2.31 0.39
CA THR A 177 13.67 -2.98 -0.30
C THR A 177 15.02 -2.38 0.09
N PHE A 178 15.11 -1.06 0.24
CA PHE A 178 16.34 -0.39 0.70
C PHE A 178 16.76 -0.91 2.08
N MET A 179 15.83 -0.96 3.02
CA MET A 179 16.05 -1.48 4.37
C MET A 179 16.46 -2.95 4.34
N GLN A 180 15.75 -3.78 3.59
CA GLN A 180 16.06 -5.21 3.47
C GLN A 180 17.48 -5.44 2.94
N ILE A 181 17.91 -4.67 1.92
CA ILE A 181 19.29 -4.75 1.40
C ILE A 181 20.31 -4.34 2.47
N ARG A 182 20.09 -3.23 3.18
CA ARG A 182 20.99 -2.74 4.24
C ARG A 182 21.08 -3.71 5.42
N MET A 183 19.96 -4.32 5.82
CA MET A 183 19.90 -5.33 6.88
C MET A 183 20.52 -6.65 6.44
N GLY A 184 20.32 -7.05 5.18
CA GLY A 184 20.91 -8.25 4.59
C GLY A 184 22.44 -8.21 4.58
N GLN A 185 23.03 -7.03 4.32
CA GLN A 185 24.48 -6.80 4.43
C GLN A 185 25.03 -7.01 5.84
N GLN A 186 24.17 -7.04 6.86
CA GLN A 186 24.51 -7.27 8.27
C GLN A 186 23.97 -8.61 8.80
N GLY A 187 23.46 -9.48 7.92
CA GLY A 187 23.05 -10.85 8.26
C GLY A 187 21.56 -11.06 8.55
N ILE A 188 20.72 -10.02 8.46
CA ILE A 188 19.25 -10.18 8.54
C ILE A 188 18.70 -10.11 7.11
N GLY A 189 18.50 -11.27 6.50
CA GLY A 189 18.00 -11.39 5.13
C GLY A 189 16.53 -10.96 4.97
N GLY A 190 16.10 -10.85 3.71
CA GLY A 190 14.75 -10.41 3.39
C GLY A 190 14.18 -10.99 2.12
N LEU A 191 12.84 -11.12 2.12
CA LEU A 191 12.01 -11.49 0.98
C LEU A 191 11.02 -10.35 0.69
N ALA A 192 10.87 -9.98 -0.57
CA ALA A 192 9.82 -9.09 -1.04
C ALA A 192 8.83 -9.91 -1.87
N LEU A 193 7.57 -9.90 -1.47
CA LEU A 193 6.46 -10.57 -2.14
C LEU A 193 5.73 -9.54 -3.00
N LEU A 194 5.70 -9.79 -4.30
CA LEU A 194 5.19 -8.86 -5.31
C LEU A 194 3.95 -9.47 -5.96
N GLY A 195 2.77 -9.00 -5.59
CA GLY A 195 1.50 -9.42 -6.17
C GLY A 195 1.31 -8.76 -7.53
N ALA A 196 1.19 -9.54 -8.60
CA ALA A 196 0.94 -9.02 -9.94
C ALA A 196 -0.52 -8.58 -10.07
N VAL A 197 -0.73 -7.26 -10.07
CA VAL A 197 -2.06 -6.64 -10.17
C VAL A 197 -2.33 -6.31 -11.63
N PRO A 198 -3.50 -6.65 -12.21
CA PRO A 198 -3.86 -6.21 -13.55
C PRO A 198 -3.69 -4.69 -13.67
N TYR A 199 -2.99 -4.20 -14.69
CA TYR A 199 -2.66 -2.77 -14.80
C TYR A 199 -3.90 -1.85 -14.75
N TYR A 200 -5.05 -2.32 -15.22
CA TYR A 200 -6.32 -1.60 -15.20
C TYR A 200 -7.03 -1.62 -13.83
N MET A 201 -6.46 -2.30 -12.83
CA MET A 201 -6.90 -2.32 -11.42
C MET A 201 -5.84 -1.71 -10.48
N ALA A 202 -4.81 -1.06 -11.02
CA ALA A 202 -3.70 -0.55 -10.21
C ALA A 202 -4.14 0.57 -9.25
N ASP A 203 -5.10 1.41 -9.65
CA ASP A 203 -5.57 2.56 -8.87
C ASP A 203 -6.83 2.28 -8.03
N THR A 204 -7.40 1.09 -8.14
CA THR A 204 -8.55 0.65 -7.35
C THR A 204 -8.13 -0.38 -6.30
N GLY A 205 -8.92 -0.58 -5.25
CA GLY A 205 -8.65 -1.68 -4.32
C GLY A 205 -8.78 -3.02 -5.04
N TYR A 206 -7.79 -3.91 -4.89
CA TYR A 206 -7.79 -5.25 -5.49
C TYR A 206 -7.52 -6.31 -4.40
N PRO A 207 -8.56 -6.75 -3.67
CA PRO A 207 -8.45 -7.69 -2.54
C PRO A 207 -7.80 -9.03 -2.92
N ALA A 208 -7.93 -9.47 -4.17
CA ALA A 208 -7.34 -10.72 -4.66
C ALA A 208 -5.81 -10.73 -4.52
N ALA A 209 -5.14 -9.61 -4.84
CA ALA A 209 -3.70 -9.49 -4.66
C ALA A 209 -3.30 -9.47 -3.18
N SER A 210 -4.10 -8.80 -2.33
CA SER A 210 -3.89 -8.78 -0.88
C SER A 210 -3.98 -10.18 -0.27
N SER A 211 -5.00 -10.95 -0.69
CA SER A 211 -5.21 -12.34 -0.28
C SER A 211 -4.05 -13.24 -0.72
N ALA A 212 -3.63 -13.12 -1.99
CA ALA A 212 -2.50 -13.87 -2.52
C ALA A 212 -1.18 -13.56 -1.78
N LEU A 213 -0.93 -12.27 -1.48
CA LEU A 213 0.24 -11.83 -0.71
C LEU A 213 0.25 -12.41 0.70
N LEU A 214 -0.85 -12.30 1.46
CA LEU A 214 -0.93 -12.86 2.81
C LEU A 214 -0.86 -14.39 2.81
N THR A 215 -1.48 -15.05 1.85
CA THR A 215 -1.40 -16.51 1.71
C THR A 215 0.02 -16.97 1.42
N SER A 216 0.74 -16.25 0.54
CA SER A 216 2.15 -16.50 0.25
C SER A 216 3.01 -16.27 1.48
N PHE A 217 2.84 -15.14 2.18
CA PHE A 217 3.55 -14.83 3.41
C PHE A 217 3.33 -15.89 4.48
N ALA A 218 2.07 -16.27 4.74
CA ALA A 218 1.70 -17.34 5.67
C ALA A 218 2.43 -18.65 5.35
N LYS A 219 2.51 -19.02 4.07
CA LYS A 219 3.21 -20.23 3.63
C LYS A 219 4.73 -20.15 3.80
N PHE A 220 5.35 -19.01 3.49
CA PHE A 220 6.80 -18.83 3.66
C PHE A 220 7.22 -18.79 5.13
N ALA A 221 6.40 -18.18 5.96
CA ALA A 221 6.70 -17.94 7.37
C ALA A 221 6.09 -18.98 8.33
N ASP A 222 5.35 -19.96 7.80
CA ASP A 222 4.60 -20.98 8.57
C ASP A 222 3.66 -20.36 9.62
N LEU A 223 2.84 -19.39 9.17
CA LEU A 223 1.92 -18.63 10.01
C LEU A 223 0.45 -18.97 9.72
N SER A 224 -0.41 -18.75 10.71
CA SER A 224 -1.86 -18.89 10.59
C SER A 224 -2.53 -17.51 10.52
N LEU A 225 -2.74 -17.01 9.29
CA LEU A 225 -3.21 -15.62 9.05
C LEU A 225 -4.67 -15.57 8.53
N PRO A 226 -5.46 -14.55 8.94
CA PRO A 226 -6.87 -14.45 8.57
C PRO A 226 -7.06 -13.81 7.19
N VAL A 227 -7.14 -14.63 6.13
CA VAL A 227 -7.32 -14.16 4.74
C VAL A 227 -8.78 -14.10 4.26
N GLY A 228 -9.72 -14.69 4.99
CA GLY A 228 -11.09 -14.94 4.51
C GLY A 228 -11.88 -13.70 4.07
N ASP A 229 -11.77 -12.57 4.78
CA ASP A 229 -12.46 -11.33 4.38
C ASP A 229 -11.93 -10.78 3.04
N LEU A 230 -10.63 -10.95 2.77
CA LEU A 230 -10.02 -10.54 1.50
C LEU A 230 -10.46 -11.47 0.36
N GLU A 231 -10.58 -12.77 0.61
CA GLU A 231 -11.12 -13.73 -0.36
C GLU A 231 -12.59 -13.44 -0.68
N GLN A 232 -13.39 -13.10 0.34
CA GLN A 232 -14.77 -12.69 0.12
C GLN A 232 -14.86 -11.40 -0.69
N GLY A 233 -14.05 -10.39 -0.37
CA GLY A 233 -13.97 -9.15 -1.14
C GLY A 233 -13.56 -9.39 -2.60
N ALA A 234 -12.57 -10.26 -2.82
CA ALA A 234 -12.12 -10.63 -4.17
C ALA A 234 -13.24 -11.27 -4.99
N ALA A 235 -14.07 -12.13 -4.39
CA ALA A 235 -15.21 -12.75 -5.08
C ALA A 235 -16.30 -11.72 -5.46
N GLN A 236 -16.55 -10.72 -4.61
CA GLN A 236 -17.51 -9.66 -4.89
C GLN A 236 -17.02 -8.71 -6.00
N ASP A 237 -15.73 -8.38 -5.99
CA ASP A 237 -15.12 -7.56 -7.03
C ASP A 237 -15.15 -8.29 -8.37
N GLN A 238 -14.85 -9.59 -8.39
CA GLN A 238 -14.90 -10.40 -9.61
C GLN A 238 -16.26 -10.32 -10.31
N GLU A 239 -17.36 -10.47 -9.56
CA GLU A 239 -18.72 -10.37 -10.10
C GLU A 239 -19.03 -8.96 -10.65
N SER A 240 -18.52 -7.93 -9.98
CA SER A 240 -18.71 -6.54 -10.39
C SER A 240 -17.92 -6.20 -11.65
N ILE A 241 -16.68 -6.70 -11.75
CA ILE A 241 -15.80 -6.49 -12.90
C ILE A 241 -16.36 -7.23 -14.12
N GLU A 242 -16.82 -8.48 -13.96
CA GLU A 242 -17.39 -9.27 -15.05
C GLU A 242 -18.57 -8.55 -15.73
N LYS A 243 -19.47 -7.95 -14.94
CA LYS A 243 -20.58 -7.13 -15.46
C LYS A 243 -20.11 -5.91 -16.27
N LEU A 244 -19.01 -5.28 -15.86
CA LEU A 244 -18.43 -4.15 -16.58
C LEU A 244 -17.76 -4.59 -17.89
N VAL A 245 -17.11 -5.75 -17.88
CA VAL A 245 -16.44 -6.33 -19.05
C VAL A 245 -17.46 -6.82 -20.09
N GLU A 246 -18.55 -7.49 -19.67
CA GLU A 246 -19.64 -7.93 -20.55
C GLU A 246 -20.29 -6.77 -21.31
N GLY A 247 -20.35 -5.59 -20.69
CA GLY A 247 -20.87 -4.37 -21.29
C GLY A 247 -19.95 -3.72 -22.33
N ASN A 248 -18.69 -4.18 -22.46
CA ASN A 248 -17.68 -3.55 -23.30
C ASN A 248 -16.85 -4.58 -24.12
N PRO A 249 -17.20 -4.79 -25.40
CA PRO A 249 -16.52 -5.75 -26.28
C PRO A 249 -15.01 -5.53 -26.46
N GLU A 250 -14.54 -4.28 -26.39
CA GLU A 250 -13.10 -3.96 -26.54
C GLU A 250 -12.30 -4.39 -25.30
N ILE A 251 -12.87 -4.20 -24.11
CA ILE A 251 -12.28 -4.66 -22.85
C ILE A 251 -12.25 -6.19 -22.83
N SER A 252 -13.35 -6.84 -23.25
CA SER A 252 -13.43 -8.30 -23.32
C SER A 252 -12.34 -8.92 -24.21
N HIS A 253 -12.06 -8.31 -25.38
CA HIS A 253 -10.97 -8.76 -26.25
C HIS A 253 -9.59 -8.62 -25.58
N THR A 254 -9.37 -7.52 -24.85
CA THR A 254 -8.11 -7.27 -24.13
C THR A 254 -7.92 -8.29 -23.01
N VAL A 255 -8.96 -8.56 -22.21
CA VAL A 255 -8.92 -9.58 -21.15
C VAL A 255 -8.64 -10.97 -21.74
N SER A 256 -9.30 -11.33 -22.84
CA SER A 256 -9.09 -12.63 -23.50
C SER A 256 -7.65 -12.81 -23.97
N ALA A 257 -7.03 -11.77 -24.54
CA ALA A 257 -5.62 -11.82 -24.92
C ALA A 257 -4.67 -11.99 -23.71
N LEU A 258 -4.98 -11.33 -22.58
CA LEU A 258 -4.23 -11.49 -21.33
C LEU A 258 -4.37 -12.90 -20.76
N GLU A 259 -5.55 -13.51 -20.88
CA GLU A 259 -5.78 -14.91 -20.49
C GLU A 259 -4.97 -15.89 -21.32
N GLU A 260 -5.01 -15.76 -22.65
CA GLU A 260 -4.21 -16.61 -23.56
C GLU A 260 -2.71 -16.51 -23.22
N HIS A 261 -2.22 -15.30 -22.98
CA HIS A 261 -0.84 -15.09 -22.56
C HIS A 261 -0.55 -15.74 -21.20
N PHE A 262 -1.40 -15.54 -20.19
CA PHE A 262 -1.24 -16.12 -18.86
C PHE A 262 -1.20 -17.65 -18.88
N ASP A 263 -2.13 -18.27 -19.61
CA ASP A 263 -2.27 -19.72 -19.70
C ASP A 263 -1.10 -20.36 -20.46
N ALA A 264 -0.53 -19.65 -21.46
CA ALA A 264 0.68 -20.08 -22.15
C ALA A 264 1.92 -20.12 -21.23
N TRP A 265 2.03 -19.16 -20.30
CA TRP A 265 3.15 -19.08 -19.34
C TRP A 265 3.03 -20.08 -18.18
N THR A 266 1.83 -20.26 -17.64
CA THR A 266 1.60 -21.21 -16.53
C THR A 266 1.79 -22.68 -16.94
N GLY A 267 1.71 -22.99 -18.23
CA GLY A 267 2.09 -24.30 -18.79
C GLY A 267 3.60 -24.59 -18.80
N GLY A 268 4.46 -23.61 -18.50
CA GLY A 268 5.92 -23.71 -18.57
C GLY A 268 6.65 -23.06 -17.40
N ALA A 269 6.77 -23.77 -16.28
CA ALA A 269 7.82 -23.65 -15.24
C ALA A 269 8.26 -22.27 -14.67
N GLY A 270 7.60 -21.14 -14.92
CA GLY A 270 8.18 -19.84 -14.54
C GLY A 270 7.21 -18.70 -14.38
N ALA A 271 7.52 -17.85 -13.39
CA ALA A 271 6.77 -16.65 -13.05
C ALA A 271 6.64 -15.67 -14.24
N ILE A 272 5.50 -14.99 -14.33
CA ILE A 272 5.22 -13.98 -15.36
C ILE A 272 6.26 -12.84 -15.32
N PRO A 273 6.84 -12.39 -16.44
CA PRO A 273 7.76 -11.27 -16.44
C PRO A 273 7.10 -9.99 -15.91
N LEU A 274 7.70 -9.36 -14.91
CA LEU A 274 7.30 -8.03 -14.45
C LEU A 274 7.89 -6.97 -15.40
N PRO A 275 7.18 -5.86 -15.69
CA PRO A 275 7.74 -4.76 -16.47
C PRO A 275 8.94 -4.14 -15.75
N GLY A 276 10.11 -4.09 -16.39
CA GLY A 276 11.27 -3.35 -15.90
C GLY A 276 11.29 -1.90 -16.44
N MET A 277 11.71 -0.94 -15.62
CA MET A 277 12.01 0.42 -16.12
C MET A 277 13.31 0.36 -16.94
N GLY A 278 13.20 0.20 -18.26
CA GLY A 278 14.33 0.44 -19.16
C GLY A 278 14.50 -0.49 -20.37
N GLN A 279 13.59 -1.40 -20.69
CA GLN A 279 13.64 -2.10 -21.97
C GLN A 279 12.25 -2.17 -22.64
N PRO A 280 12.11 -1.74 -23.91
CA PRO A 280 11.07 -2.27 -24.77
C PRO A 280 11.24 -3.80 -24.88
N PRO A 281 10.18 -4.56 -25.21
CA PRO A 281 10.25 -6.01 -25.33
C PRO A 281 11.44 -6.40 -26.20
N VAL A 282 12.30 -7.29 -25.71
CA VAL A 282 13.41 -7.83 -26.49
C VAL A 282 12.81 -8.61 -27.66
N THR A 283 12.83 -7.98 -28.84
CA THR A 283 12.52 -8.62 -30.12
C THR A 283 13.68 -9.54 -30.50
N GLY A 284 13.73 -10.71 -29.87
CA GLY A 284 14.72 -11.75 -30.12
C GLY A 284 14.12 -12.93 -30.87
N ALA A 285 14.31 -12.91 -32.20
CA ALA A 285 14.13 -13.99 -33.17
C ALA A 285 12.68 -14.36 -33.58
N GLU A 286 12.34 -13.89 -34.78
CA GLU A 286 11.43 -14.47 -35.78
C GLU A 286 10.51 -15.64 -35.32
N GLU A 287 9.38 -15.30 -34.71
CA GLU A 287 8.13 -16.04 -34.93
C GLU A 287 6.97 -15.05 -34.86
N LYS A 288 6.13 -15.05 -35.89
CA LYS A 288 5.02 -14.10 -36.06
C LYS A 288 4.01 -14.24 -34.91
N THR A 289 4.10 -13.38 -33.91
CA THR A 289 3.06 -13.21 -32.87
C THR A 289 1.97 -12.23 -33.35
N PRO A 290 0.67 -12.49 -33.11
CA PRO A 290 -0.39 -11.57 -33.49
C PRO A 290 -0.46 -10.40 -32.49
N LYS A 291 -0.02 -9.22 -32.93
CA LYS A 291 -0.02 -7.89 -32.24
C LYS A 291 0.78 -7.85 -30.93
N ASP A 292 1.84 -7.06 -30.97
CA ASP A 292 2.78 -6.86 -29.86
C ASP A 292 2.04 -6.28 -28.65
N ILE A 293 2.17 -6.92 -27.50
CA ILE A 293 1.51 -6.52 -26.24
C ILE A 293 1.94 -5.10 -25.81
N GLY A 294 3.12 -4.66 -26.24
CA GLY A 294 3.56 -3.27 -26.11
C GLY A 294 2.59 -2.29 -26.77
N ASP A 295 2.07 -2.61 -27.95
CA ASP A 295 1.12 -1.76 -28.68
C ASP A 295 -0.22 -1.63 -27.93
N VAL A 296 -0.65 -2.71 -27.26
CA VAL A 296 -1.92 -2.74 -26.51
C VAL A 296 -1.79 -1.95 -25.20
N ILE A 297 -0.68 -2.10 -24.50
CA ILE A 297 -0.39 -1.35 -23.26
C ILE A 297 -0.21 0.14 -23.57
N GLU A 298 0.55 0.49 -24.61
CA GLU A 298 0.71 1.88 -25.04
C GLU A 298 -0.61 2.51 -25.48
N ALA A 299 -1.46 1.78 -26.22
CA ALA A 299 -2.76 2.27 -26.64
C ALA A 299 -3.69 2.55 -25.45
N TYR A 300 -3.70 1.67 -24.44
CA TYR A 300 -4.50 1.86 -23.22
C TYR A 300 -4.00 3.05 -22.40
N LEU A 301 -2.69 3.16 -22.16
CA LEU A 301 -2.11 4.28 -21.42
C LEU A 301 -2.35 5.63 -22.12
N ALA A 302 -2.26 5.65 -23.46
CA ALA A 302 -2.58 6.84 -24.25
C ALA A 302 -4.07 7.24 -24.16
N GLN A 303 -4.97 6.28 -23.95
CA GLN A 303 -6.41 6.54 -23.81
C GLN A 303 -6.77 7.06 -22.41
N VAL A 304 -6.16 6.50 -21.35
CA VAL A 304 -6.35 6.95 -19.96
C VAL A 304 -5.87 8.40 -19.76
N SER A 305 -4.72 8.75 -20.35
CA SER A 305 -4.20 10.13 -20.32
C SER A 305 -5.17 11.14 -20.96
N ARG A 306 -5.83 10.77 -22.06
CA ARG A 306 -6.79 11.65 -22.74
C ARG A 306 -8.09 11.84 -21.95
N ALA A 307 -8.55 10.79 -21.28
CA ALA A 307 -9.74 10.85 -20.45
C ALA A 307 -9.55 11.77 -19.22
N GLN A 308 -8.35 11.76 -18.62
CA GLN A 308 -8.02 12.68 -17.52
C GLN A 308 -7.96 14.15 -17.98
N ASP A 309 -7.43 14.41 -19.17
CA ASP A 309 -7.38 15.78 -19.73
C ASP A 309 -8.79 16.35 -20.02
N GLU A 310 -9.72 15.52 -20.51
CA GLU A 310 -11.11 15.91 -20.78
C GLU A 310 -11.91 16.18 -19.48
N GLU A 311 -11.63 15.43 -18.41
CA GLU A 311 -12.27 15.61 -17.11
C GLU A 311 -11.84 16.95 -16.47
N ILE A 312 -10.57 17.34 -16.63
CA ILE A 312 -10.03 18.64 -16.17
C ILE A 312 -10.67 19.82 -16.92
N GLU A 313 -10.94 19.68 -18.22
CA GLU A 313 -11.62 20.72 -19.01
C GLU A 313 -13.11 20.88 -18.64
N SER A 314 -13.78 19.80 -18.23
CA SER A 314 -15.20 19.81 -17.88
C SER A 314 -15.51 20.53 -16.56
N VAL A 315 -14.58 20.50 -15.59
CA VAL A 315 -14.71 21.16 -14.28
C VAL A 315 -14.64 22.69 -14.39
N GLN A 316 -14.06 23.24 -15.47
CA GLN A 316 -13.92 24.69 -15.67
C GLN A 316 -15.20 25.38 -16.19
N ARG A 317 -16.30 24.66 -16.43
CA ARG A 317 -17.47 25.18 -17.17
C ARG A 317 -18.82 24.87 -16.52
N ALA A 318 -19.02 25.26 -15.25
CA ALA A 318 -20.34 25.23 -14.61
C ALA A 318 -20.89 26.66 -14.37
N PRO A 319 -22.17 26.96 -14.73
CA PRO A 319 -22.78 28.28 -14.55
C PRO A 319 -23.36 28.49 -13.13
N ARG A 320 -23.53 29.76 -12.75
CA ARG A 320 -23.94 30.25 -11.42
C ARG A 320 -25.29 30.97 -11.46
N ALA A 321 -25.97 30.99 -10.30
CA ALA A 321 -27.13 31.80 -9.83
C ALA A 321 -28.50 31.07 -9.88
N GLU A 322 -29.47 31.20 -8.95
CA GLU A 322 -29.76 32.03 -7.75
C GLU A 322 -30.93 31.31 -6.98
N GLU A 323 -31.21 31.46 -5.67
CA GLU A 323 -31.78 32.62 -4.96
C GLU A 323 -31.59 32.50 -3.42
N VAL A 324 -31.74 33.64 -2.74
CA VAL A 324 -31.24 33.97 -1.40
C VAL A 324 -32.33 33.86 -0.34
N GLU A 325 -32.05 33.15 0.75
CA GLU A 325 -32.79 33.22 2.01
C GLU A 325 -32.02 34.16 2.97
N GLU A 326 -32.69 35.13 3.61
CA GLU A 326 -32.05 36.15 4.47
C GLU A 326 -31.22 35.50 5.59
N PRO A 327 -29.88 35.67 5.62
CA PRO A 327 -29.08 35.12 6.71
C PRO A 327 -29.26 35.98 7.96
N ALA A 328 -29.39 35.32 9.12
CA ALA A 328 -29.12 35.96 10.40
C ALA A 328 -27.76 36.67 10.31
N LYS A 329 -27.66 37.88 10.90
CA LYS A 329 -26.42 38.68 10.89
C LYS A 329 -25.22 37.75 11.11
N PRO A 330 -24.25 37.71 10.17
CA PRO A 330 -23.08 36.86 10.35
C PRO A 330 -22.39 37.28 11.64
N ASP A 331 -22.07 36.31 12.49
CA ASP A 331 -21.23 36.54 13.65
C ASP A 331 -19.97 37.29 13.21
N THR A 332 -19.64 38.36 13.92
CA THR A 332 -18.42 39.10 13.63
C THR A 332 -17.21 38.30 14.11
N LEU A 333 -16.02 38.61 13.58
CA LEU A 333 -14.78 38.02 14.06
C LEU A 333 -14.57 38.26 15.57
N GLU A 334 -15.04 39.41 16.09
CA GLU A 334 -15.01 39.73 17.52
C GLU A 334 -15.87 38.77 18.35
N ASP A 335 -17.07 38.43 17.87
CA ASP A 335 -17.97 37.47 18.53
C ASP A 335 -17.36 36.06 18.58
N VAL A 336 -16.66 35.66 17.51
CA VAL A 336 -15.95 34.38 17.45
C VAL A 336 -14.77 34.34 18.43
N LEU A 337 -13.94 35.39 18.44
CA LEU A 337 -12.77 35.48 19.32
C LEU A 337 -13.16 35.50 20.80
N ALA A 338 -14.22 36.23 21.16
CA ALA A 338 -14.74 36.26 22.53
C ALA A 338 -15.15 34.87 23.03
N ARG A 339 -15.78 34.04 22.18
CA ARG A 339 -16.14 32.65 22.53
C ARG A 339 -14.94 31.73 22.69
N VAL A 340 -13.90 31.92 21.87
CA VAL A 340 -12.64 31.15 21.99
C VAL A 340 -11.95 31.47 23.31
N GLU A 341 -11.89 32.74 23.71
CA GLU A 341 -11.32 33.15 24.99
C GLU A 341 -12.13 32.67 26.19
N ALA A 342 -13.46 32.67 26.09
CA ALA A 342 -14.33 32.15 27.14
C ALA A 342 -14.12 30.64 27.35
N ARG A 343 -14.01 29.86 26.25
CA ARG A 343 -13.65 28.43 26.29
C ARG A 343 -12.27 28.19 26.90
N ARG A 344 -11.26 29.00 26.57
CA ARG A 344 -9.91 28.91 27.20
C ARG A 344 -9.95 29.15 28.71
N ARG A 345 -10.91 29.95 29.19
CA ARG A 345 -11.14 30.23 30.62
C ARG A 345 -12.06 29.22 31.31
N GLY A 346 -12.56 28.21 30.60
CA GLY A 346 -13.51 27.22 31.13
C GLY A 346 -14.94 27.74 31.27
N GLU A 347 -15.26 28.91 30.70
CA GLU A 347 -16.56 29.57 30.79
C GLU A 347 -17.28 29.47 29.43
N GLY A 348 -18.22 28.54 29.29
CA GLY A 348 -19.03 28.39 28.08
C GLY A 348 -19.56 26.96 27.88
N PRO A 349 -20.60 26.76 27.06
CA PRO A 349 -21.06 25.41 26.76
C PRO A 349 -19.92 24.62 26.11
N GLY A 350 -19.61 23.44 26.66
CA GLY A 350 -18.64 22.50 26.10
C GLY A 350 -19.02 22.07 24.68
N PRO A 351 -18.18 21.27 24.00
CA PRO A 351 -18.48 20.78 22.65
C PRO A 351 -19.90 20.21 22.62
N SER A 352 -20.74 20.70 21.71
CA SER A 352 -22.11 20.20 21.58
C SER A 352 -22.03 18.73 21.21
N SER A 353 -22.46 17.84 22.12
CA SER A 353 -22.52 16.41 21.82
C SER A 353 -23.34 16.17 20.54
N PRO A 354 -22.93 15.23 19.67
CA PRO A 354 -23.68 14.91 18.47
C PRO A 354 -25.10 14.47 18.86
N ARG A 355 -26.11 15.11 18.27
CA ARG A 355 -27.47 14.56 18.30
C ARG A 355 -27.46 13.33 17.40
N HIS A 356 -27.34 12.13 17.98
CA HIS A 356 -27.69 10.91 17.28
C HIS A 356 -29.14 11.04 16.77
N ARG A 357 -29.32 11.03 15.44
CA ARG A 357 -30.62 10.74 14.84
C ARG A 357 -30.77 9.22 14.83
N ALA A 358 -31.90 8.76 15.36
CA ALA A 358 -32.37 7.38 15.32
C ALA A 358 -32.67 6.92 13.89
#